data_AF-A0A9D8IZY2-F1
#
_entry.id   AF-A0A9D8IZY2-F1
#
_cell.length_a   1.000
_cell.length_b   1.000
_cell.length_c   1.000
_cell.angle_alpha   90.00
_cell.angle_beta   90.00
_cell.angle_gamma   90.00
#
_symmetry.space_group_name_H-M   'P 1'
#
loop_
_entity.id
_entity.type
_entity.pdbx_description
1 polymer ?
#
loop_
_entity_poly.entity_id
_entity_poly.type
_entity_poly.pdbx_seq_one_letter_code
_entity_poly.pdbx_strand_id
1 'polypeptide(L)'
;MKAVRFLEGPALWKAVDEGVISKVALDAAFAAVPKSGQPDIRQDKQAGLFLFEYVDGFTGAVLYLSCVGGTAIGIQLKGQAKPIATTFDERTEPRYPHFAYLLKAIERMVHTGKPTYPVERTLLTSGILDRALNSRAQGGQRLETPELEITYQPVDYPHAPNVDLLVPPPSSQHVQRE
;
A
#
# COMPACT_ATOMS: atom_id res chain seq x y z
N MET A 1 -8.89 -10.07 -4.73
CA MET A 1 -8.03 -9.52 -5.80
C MET A 1 -8.30 -10.35 -7.03
N LYS A 2 -8.60 -9.72 -8.17
CA LYS A 2 -8.93 -10.41 -9.42
C LYS A 2 -7.66 -10.69 -10.23
N ALA A 3 -6.83 -9.67 -10.43
CA ALA A 3 -5.59 -9.82 -11.18
C ALA A 3 -4.53 -8.78 -10.81
N VAL A 4 -3.28 -9.10 -11.13
CA VAL A 4 -2.13 -8.21 -10.97
C VAL A 4 -1.30 -8.19 -12.25
N ARG A 5 -0.72 -7.03 -12.57
CA ARG A 5 0.14 -6.84 -13.73
C ARG A 5 1.24 -5.83 -13.43
N PHE A 6 2.46 -6.14 -13.87
CA PHE A 6 3.55 -5.20 -13.95
C PHE A 6 3.65 -4.59 -15.36
N LEU A 7 3.90 -3.29 -15.44
CA LEU A 7 4.16 -2.57 -16.68
C LEU A 7 5.42 -1.70 -16.54
N GLU A 8 6.21 -1.61 -17.60
CA GLU A 8 7.34 -0.68 -17.73
C GLU A 8 7.44 -0.18 -19.18
N GLY A 9 8.24 0.86 -19.39
CA GLY A 9 8.51 1.42 -20.73
C GLY A 9 7.23 1.83 -21.49
N PRO A 10 7.13 1.55 -22.81
CA PRO A 10 5.99 1.97 -23.61
C PRO A 10 4.63 1.43 -23.13
N ALA A 11 4.61 0.23 -22.55
CA ALA A 11 3.36 -0.40 -22.09
C ALA A 11 2.79 0.31 -20.85
N LEU A 12 3.66 0.79 -19.96
CA LEU A 12 3.27 1.62 -18.82
C LEU A 12 2.61 2.90 -19.31
N TRP A 13 3.29 3.65 -20.18
CA TRP A 13 2.79 4.94 -20.65
C TRP A 13 1.52 4.83 -21.47
N LYS A 14 1.40 3.76 -22.28
CA LYS A 14 0.14 3.43 -22.95
C LYS A 14 -1.02 3.26 -21.96
N ALA A 15 -0.81 2.55 -20.84
CA ALA A 15 -1.86 2.38 -19.82
C ALA A 15 -2.25 3.72 -19.16
N VAL A 16 -1.29 4.64 -18.98
CA VAL A 16 -1.58 6.01 -18.51
C VAL A 16 -2.42 6.78 -19.53
N ASP A 17 -2.04 6.71 -20.82
CA ASP A 17 -2.70 7.43 -21.90
C ASP A 17 -4.11 6.90 -22.18
N GLU A 18 -4.33 5.59 -22.03
CA GLU A 18 -5.64 4.95 -22.12
C GLU A 18 -6.51 5.16 -20.87
N GLY A 19 -5.99 5.82 -19.83
CA GLY A 19 -6.74 6.14 -18.62
C GLY A 19 -6.98 4.94 -17.70
N VAL A 20 -6.19 3.87 -17.83
CA VAL A 20 -6.24 2.71 -16.91
C VAL A 20 -5.96 3.15 -15.48
N ILE A 21 -5.11 4.17 -15.31
CA ILE A 21 -4.94 4.90 -14.07
C ILE A 21 -5.47 6.32 -14.21
N SER A 22 -6.04 6.87 -13.14
CA SER A 22 -6.54 8.25 -13.14
C SER A 22 -5.38 9.23 -13.31
N LYS A 23 -5.34 9.92 -14.46
CA LYS A 23 -4.37 10.98 -14.71
C LYS A 23 -4.44 12.09 -13.66
N VAL A 24 -5.65 12.46 -13.23
CA VAL A 24 -5.86 13.49 -12.19
C VAL A 24 -5.24 13.07 -10.86
N ALA A 25 -5.37 11.79 -10.49
CA ALA A 25 -4.77 11.27 -9.26
C ALA A 25 -3.23 11.18 -9.37
N LEU A 26 -2.72 10.73 -10.52
CA LEU A 26 -1.28 10.69 -10.81
C LEU A 26 -0.67 12.10 -10.73
N ASP A 27 -1.26 13.06 -11.42
CA ASP A 27 -0.77 14.45 -11.46
C ASP A 27 -0.79 15.07 -10.06
N ALA A 28 -1.83 14.80 -9.26
CA ALA A 28 -1.91 15.26 -7.88
C ALA A 28 -0.84 14.63 -6.96
N ALA A 29 -0.64 13.31 -7.06
CA ALA A 29 0.41 12.61 -6.31
C ALA A 29 1.80 13.13 -6.70
N PHE A 30 2.05 13.25 -8.00
CA PHE A 30 3.31 13.74 -8.52
C PHE A 30 3.55 15.20 -8.17
N ALA A 31 2.53 16.05 -8.11
CA ALA A 31 2.66 17.43 -7.64
C ALA A 31 3.09 17.47 -6.16
N ALA A 32 2.51 16.61 -5.32
CA ALA A 32 2.77 16.57 -3.89
C ALA A 32 4.16 16.01 -3.53
N VAL A 33 4.66 15.00 -4.25
CA VAL A 33 5.91 14.31 -3.89
C VAL A 33 7.14 15.22 -4.03
N PRO A 34 8.10 15.16 -3.07
CA PRO A 34 9.39 15.85 -3.20
C PRO A 34 10.13 15.38 -4.45
N LYS A 35 10.70 16.33 -5.20
CA LYS A 35 11.46 16.08 -6.44
C LYS A 35 12.30 17.32 -6.79
N SER A 36 13.40 17.10 -7.50
CA SER A 36 14.28 18.18 -7.95
C SER A 36 13.82 18.74 -9.30
N GLY A 37 13.54 20.04 -9.36
CA GLY A 37 13.09 20.70 -10.59
C GLY A 37 11.72 20.22 -11.06
N GLN A 38 11.54 20.14 -12.38
CA GLN A 38 10.32 19.63 -13.03
C GLN A 38 10.69 18.49 -13.98
N PRO A 39 10.98 17.30 -13.45
CA PRO A 39 11.40 16.18 -14.28
C PRO A 39 10.23 15.69 -15.13
N ASP A 40 10.53 15.36 -16.38
CA ASP A 40 9.57 14.70 -17.26
C ASP A 40 9.51 13.21 -16.92
N ILE A 41 8.43 12.79 -16.26
CA ILE A 41 8.23 11.40 -15.87
C ILE A 41 8.25 10.45 -17.08
N ARG A 42 7.88 10.92 -18.28
CA ARG A 42 7.87 10.10 -19.50
C ARG A 42 9.26 9.66 -19.93
N GLN A 43 10.29 10.40 -19.53
CA GLN A 43 11.68 10.10 -19.85
C GLN A 43 12.36 9.21 -18.80
N ASP A 44 11.65 8.87 -17.72
CA ASP A 44 12.17 8.00 -16.67
C ASP A 44 12.24 6.55 -17.16
N LYS A 45 13.44 6.12 -17.54
CA LYS A 45 13.71 4.76 -18.01
C LYS A 45 13.59 3.70 -16.92
N GLN A 46 13.54 4.10 -15.66
CA GLN A 46 13.37 3.20 -14.52
C GLN A 46 11.93 3.16 -14.02
N ALA A 47 11.02 3.90 -14.67
CA ALA A 47 9.61 3.90 -14.30
C ALA A 47 9.01 2.49 -14.39
N GLY A 48 8.31 2.09 -13.33
CA GLY A 48 7.65 0.80 -13.22
C GLY A 48 6.29 0.95 -12.55
N LEU A 49 5.31 0.19 -13.01
CA LEU A 49 3.93 0.32 -12.57
C LEU A 49 3.38 -1.04 -12.15
N PHE A 50 2.97 -1.14 -10.89
CA PHE A 50 2.17 -2.26 -10.41
C PHE A 50 0.70 -1.87 -10.58
N LEU A 51 -0.04 -2.62 -11.39
CA LEU A 51 -1.48 -2.52 -11.53
C LEU A 51 -2.13 -3.73 -10.89
N PHE A 52 -3.20 -3.49 -10.13
CA PHE A 52 -3.96 -4.57 -9.51
C PHE A 52 -5.45 -4.22 -9.51
N GLU A 53 -6.27 -5.20 -9.92
CA GLU A 53 -7.71 -5.07 -10.11
C GLU A 53 -8.43 -5.85 -9.02
N TYR A 54 -9.24 -5.17 -8.22
CA TYR A 54 -10.08 -5.79 -7.21
C TYR A 54 -11.30 -6.46 -7.87
N VAL A 55 -11.91 -7.41 -7.15
CA VAL A 55 -13.04 -8.20 -7.66
C VAL A 55 -14.30 -7.36 -7.93
N ASP A 56 -14.40 -6.20 -7.29
CA ASP A 56 -15.46 -5.20 -7.49
C ASP A 56 -15.19 -4.24 -8.67
N GLY A 57 -14.08 -4.43 -9.38
CA GLY A 57 -13.65 -3.61 -10.51
C GLY A 57 -12.86 -2.36 -10.11
N PHE A 58 -12.55 -2.15 -8.83
CA PHE A 58 -11.63 -1.07 -8.44
C PHE A 58 -10.22 -1.37 -8.92
N THR A 59 -9.56 -0.40 -9.56
CA THR A 59 -8.16 -0.52 -10.01
C THR A 59 -7.25 0.28 -9.09
N GLY A 60 -6.30 -0.40 -8.45
CA GLY A 60 -5.20 0.22 -7.73
C GLY A 60 -3.92 0.25 -8.56
N ALA A 61 -3.08 1.25 -8.28
CA ALA A 61 -1.84 1.47 -8.98
C ALA A 61 -0.74 1.94 -8.03
N VAL A 62 0.46 1.38 -8.16
CA VAL A 62 1.68 1.89 -7.53
C VAL A 62 2.69 2.16 -8.64
N LEU A 63 3.02 3.44 -8.81
CA LEU A 63 3.99 3.89 -9.81
C LEU A 63 5.30 4.22 -9.11
N TYR A 64 6.36 3.51 -9.48
CA TYR A 64 7.73 3.85 -9.12
C TYR A 64 8.30 4.82 -10.15
N LEU A 65 8.92 5.90 -9.67
CA LEU A 65 9.65 6.88 -10.47
C LEU A 65 11.00 7.11 -9.80
N SER A 66 12.08 7.06 -10.56
CA SER A 66 13.44 7.36 -10.09
C SER A 66 13.67 8.85 -9.84
N CYS A 67 12.81 9.71 -10.40
CA CYS A 67 12.93 11.17 -10.32
C CYS A 67 12.32 11.80 -9.05
N VAL A 68 11.74 11.00 -8.15
CA VAL A 68 11.09 11.48 -6.92
C VAL A 68 11.89 11.07 -5.68
N GLY A 69 11.89 11.93 -4.66
CA GLY A 69 12.65 11.75 -3.41
C GLY A 69 11.82 11.24 -2.23
N GLY A 70 10.65 10.64 -2.49
CA GLY A 70 9.76 10.18 -1.43
C GLY A 70 8.55 9.44 -1.98
N THR A 71 7.55 9.22 -1.13
CA THR A 71 6.29 8.57 -1.51
C THR A 71 5.14 9.56 -1.39
N ALA A 72 4.23 9.53 -2.35
CA ALA A 72 2.97 10.26 -2.28
C ALA A 72 1.82 9.37 -2.75
N ILE A 73 0.62 9.74 -2.32
CA ILE A 73 -0.62 9.16 -2.82
C ILE A 73 -1.50 10.28 -3.35
N GLY A 74 -2.17 10.00 -4.46
CA GLY A 74 -3.22 10.84 -5.04
C GLY A 74 -4.47 10.01 -5.20
N ILE A 75 -5.61 10.58 -4.81
CA ILE A 75 -6.92 9.91 -4.81
C ILE A 75 -7.95 10.85 -5.42
N GLN A 76 -8.67 10.35 -6.41
CA GLN A 76 -9.84 11.02 -6.97
C GLN A 76 -11.09 10.31 -6.46
N LEU A 77 -11.81 10.95 -5.53
CA LEU A 77 -13.06 10.40 -5.00
C LEU A 77 -14.24 10.70 -5.93
N LYS A 78 -15.16 9.74 -6.07
CA LYS A 78 -16.40 9.93 -6.85
C LYS A 78 -17.22 11.05 -6.21
N GLY A 79 -17.69 11.99 -7.04
CA GLY A 79 -18.50 13.13 -6.58
C GLY A 79 -17.70 14.30 -6.00
N GLN A 80 -16.36 14.21 -5.92
CA GLN A 80 -15.51 15.33 -5.53
C GLN A 80 -14.76 15.86 -6.75
N ALA A 81 -14.83 17.17 -7.01
CA ALA A 81 -14.17 17.74 -8.19
C ALA A 81 -12.65 17.85 -8.05
N LYS A 82 -12.14 18.02 -6.83
CA LYS A 82 -10.70 18.16 -6.55
C LYS A 82 -10.12 16.83 -6.06
N PRO A 83 -8.96 16.39 -6.59
CA PRO A 83 -8.25 15.25 -6.03
C PRO A 83 -7.67 15.57 -4.66
N ILE A 84 -7.50 14.55 -3.84
CA ILE A 84 -6.77 14.60 -2.58
C ILE A 84 -5.38 14.03 -2.84
N ALA A 85 -4.33 14.70 -2.37
CA ALA A 85 -2.99 14.15 -2.40
C ALA A 85 -2.25 14.46 -1.10
N THR A 86 -1.37 13.55 -0.70
CA THR A 86 -0.50 13.73 0.45
C THR A 86 0.80 12.97 0.26
N THR A 87 1.84 13.40 0.98
CA THR A 87 3.13 12.74 1.01
C THR A 87 3.27 11.92 2.27
N PHE A 88 4.07 10.87 2.18
CA PHE A 88 4.58 10.15 3.32
C PHE A 88 6.00 10.65 3.53
N ASP A 89 6.28 11.17 4.72
CA ASP A 89 7.61 11.60 5.09
C ASP A 89 8.01 10.92 6.40
N GLU A 90 9.28 10.59 6.50
CA GLU A 90 9.84 10.14 7.76
C GLU A 90 10.01 11.36 8.67
N ARG A 91 9.89 11.16 9.98
CA ARG A 91 10.17 12.26 10.90
C ARG A 91 11.66 12.61 10.80
N THR A 92 11.96 13.91 10.79
CA THR A 92 13.33 14.44 10.76
C THR A 92 14.09 14.20 12.06
N GLU A 93 13.40 13.80 13.14
CA GLU A 93 13.98 13.50 14.44
C GLU A 93 14.28 11.99 14.60
N PRO A 94 15.49 11.61 15.05
CA PRO A 94 15.97 10.23 15.04
C PRO A 94 15.34 9.31 16.12
N ARG A 95 14.43 9.82 16.96
CA ARG A 95 13.85 9.07 18.09
C ARG A 95 12.37 8.84 17.86
N TYR A 96 12.05 7.72 17.21
CA TYR A 96 10.67 7.29 17.12
C TYR A 96 10.51 5.80 17.41
N PRO A 97 9.57 5.41 18.28
CA PRO A 97 9.50 4.03 18.75
C PRO A 97 8.65 3.17 17.81
N HIS A 98 8.85 3.27 16.48
CA HIS A 98 8.11 2.47 15.48
C HIS A 98 8.14 0.98 15.81
N PHE A 99 9.33 0.46 16.14
CA PHE A 99 9.49 -0.92 16.55
C PHE A 99 8.89 -1.22 17.93
N ALA A 100 8.82 -0.24 18.84
CA ALA A 100 8.16 -0.46 20.13
C ALA A 100 6.63 -0.53 19.97
N TYR A 101 6.04 0.28 19.08
CA TYR A 101 4.63 0.17 18.72
C TYR A 101 4.30 -1.17 18.07
N LEU A 102 5.16 -1.64 17.17
CA LEU A 102 5.06 -2.97 16.60
C LEU A 102 5.15 -4.05 17.70
N LEU A 103 6.13 -3.93 18.59
CA LEU A 103 6.30 -4.86 19.71
C LEU A 103 5.08 -4.87 20.63
N LYS A 104 4.44 -3.73 20.89
CA LYS A 104 3.19 -3.68 21.67
C LYS A 104 2.04 -4.42 21.02
N ALA A 105 1.92 -4.34 19.70
CA ALA A 105 0.94 -5.15 18.98
C ALA A 105 1.27 -6.65 19.06
N ILE A 106 2.54 -7.03 18.95
CA ILE A 106 2.97 -8.42 19.10
C ILE A 106 2.70 -8.94 20.51
N GLU A 107 3.07 -8.17 21.54
CA GLU A 107 2.84 -8.50 22.95
C GLU A 107 1.35 -8.75 23.22
N ARG A 108 0.46 -7.87 22.75
CA ARG A 108 -0.99 -8.07 22.89
C ARG A 108 -1.44 -9.37 22.22
N MET A 109 -0.94 -9.67 21.02
CA MET A 109 -1.29 -10.91 20.32
C MET A 109 -0.89 -12.13 21.14
N VAL A 110 0.33 -12.16 21.69
CA VAL A 110 0.81 -13.27 22.53
C VAL A 110 -0.04 -13.42 23.79
N HIS A 111 -0.34 -12.32 24.50
CA HIS A 111 -1.09 -12.38 25.76
C HIS A 111 -2.57 -12.73 25.61
N THR A 112 -3.19 -12.32 24.50
CA THR A 112 -4.62 -12.53 24.25
C THR A 112 -4.93 -13.72 23.36
N GLY A 113 -3.93 -14.24 22.64
CA GLY A 113 -4.11 -15.24 21.59
C GLY A 113 -4.89 -14.72 20.36
N LYS A 114 -5.11 -13.41 20.24
CA LYS A 114 -5.89 -12.79 19.16
C LYS A 114 -4.99 -11.94 18.27
N PRO A 115 -5.04 -12.09 16.93
CA PRO A 115 -4.29 -11.24 16.01
C PRO A 115 -4.62 -9.74 16.22
N THR A 116 -3.60 -8.89 16.15
CA THR A 116 -3.76 -7.42 16.29
C THR A 116 -4.14 -6.73 14.99
N TYR A 117 -4.07 -7.43 13.87
CA TYR A 117 -4.58 -7.02 12.58
C TYR A 117 -5.00 -8.28 11.78
N PRO A 118 -5.88 -8.14 10.78
CA PRO A 118 -6.33 -9.26 9.95
C PRO A 118 -5.16 -9.88 9.18
N VAL A 119 -4.97 -11.19 9.31
CA VAL A 119 -3.88 -11.92 8.61
C VAL A 119 -4.10 -11.92 7.10
N GLU A 120 -5.36 -11.89 6.67
CA GLU A 120 -5.80 -11.79 5.29
C GLU A 120 -5.24 -10.53 4.61
N ARG A 121 -5.08 -9.43 5.35
CA ARG A 121 -4.43 -8.22 4.81
C ARG A 121 -2.98 -8.51 4.43
N THR A 122 -2.23 -9.23 5.28
CA THR A 122 -0.84 -9.62 4.98
C THR A 122 -0.80 -10.53 3.77
N LEU A 123 -1.64 -11.57 3.73
CA LEU A 123 -1.75 -12.47 2.58
C LEU A 123 -2.04 -11.70 1.29
N LEU A 124 -2.99 -10.76 1.33
CA LEU A 124 -3.37 -9.95 0.18
C LEU A 124 -2.19 -9.09 -0.30
N THR A 125 -1.53 -8.34 0.59
CA THR A 125 -0.42 -7.46 0.19
C THR A 125 0.80 -8.23 -0.29
N SER A 126 1.16 -9.33 0.38
CA SER A 126 2.28 -10.17 -0.02
C SER A 126 1.99 -10.87 -1.35
N GLY A 127 0.77 -11.37 -1.54
CA GLY A 127 0.34 -11.98 -2.80
C GLY A 127 0.34 -10.99 -3.97
N ILE A 128 -0.10 -9.75 -3.76
CA ILE A 128 -0.03 -8.71 -4.80
C ILE A 128 1.42 -8.45 -5.21
N LEU A 129 2.33 -8.30 -4.24
CA LEU A 129 3.75 -8.08 -4.51
C LEU A 129 4.38 -9.27 -5.24
N ASP A 130 4.14 -10.49 -4.79
CA ASP A 130 4.60 -11.71 -5.46
C ASP A 130 4.12 -11.77 -6.92
N ARG A 131 2.83 -11.52 -7.16
CA ARG A 131 2.26 -11.52 -8.51
C ARG A 131 2.76 -10.39 -9.38
N ALA A 132 3.04 -9.21 -8.82
CA ALA A 132 3.66 -8.11 -9.56
C ALA A 132 5.09 -8.48 -10.02
N LEU A 133 5.89 -9.09 -9.14
CA LEU A 133 7.25 -9.52 -9.47
C LEU A 133 7.27 -10.66 -10.49
N ASN A 134 6.38 -11.65 -10.34
CA ASN A 134 6.22 -12.72 -11.32
C ASN A 134 5.74 -12.18 -12.67
N SER A 135 4.77 -11.25 -12.67
CA SER A 135 4.31 -10.58 -13.89
C SER A 135 5.47 -9.89 -14.61
N ARG A 136 6.33 -9.18 -13.87
CA ARG A 136 7.54 -8.56 -14.41
C ARG A 136 8.47 -9.59 -15.05
N ALA A 137 8.77 -10.67 -14.33
CA ALA A 137 9.63 -11.74 -14.84
C ALA A 137 9.06 -12.43 -16.09
N GLN A 138 7.73 -12.43 -16.25
CA GLN A 138 7.01 -12.99 -17.40
C GLN A 138 6.68 -11.92 -18.47
N GLY A 139 7.46 -10.85 -18.56
CA GLY A 139 7.31 -9.84 -19.61
C GLY A 139 6.08 -8.93 -19.47
N GLY A 140 5.59 -8.74 -18.24
CA GLY A 140 4.42 -7.91 -17.95
C GLY A 140 3.09 -8.60 -18.26
N GLN A 141 3.04 -9.94 -18.19
CA GLN A 141 1.81 -10.71 -18.35
C GLN A 141 0.81 -10.37 -17.24
N ARG A 142 -0.48 -10.20 -17.58
CA ARG A 142 -1.55 -10.08 -16.58
C ARG A 142 -1.78 -11.45 -15.95
N LEU A 143 -1.68 -11.53 -14.63
CA LEU A 143 -1.87 -12.77 -13.87
C LEU A 143 -3.20 -12.69 -13.14
N GLU A 144 -4.10 -13.64 -13.41
CA GLU A 144 -5.29 -13.85 -12.58
C GLU A 144 -4.86 -14.37 -11.20
N THR A 145 -5.62 -13.99 -10.17
CA THR A 145 -5.28 -14.32 -8.78
C THR A 145 -6.47 -14.92 -8.03
N PRO A 146 -7.04 -16.06 -8.48
CA PRO A 146 -8.18 -16.69 -7.80
C PRO A 146 -7.86 -17.02 -6.32
N GLU A 147 -6.60 -17.31 -6.00
CA GLU A 147 -6.13 -17.55 -4.64
C GLU A 147 -6.15 -16.31 -3.72
N LEU A 148 -6.26 -15.11 -4.31
CA LEU A 148 -6.32 -13.83 -3.59
C LEU A 148 -7.75 -13.24 -3.60
N GLU A 149 -8.76 -13.99 -4.05
CA GLU A 149 -10.18 -13.64 -3.94
C GLU A 149 -10.70 -13.77 -2.49
N ILE A 150 -10.00 -13.12 -1.57
CA ILE A 150 -10.30 -13.08 -0.15
C ILE A 150 -10.92 -11.74 0.22
N THR A 151 -11.70 -11.74 1.29
CA THR A 151 -12.24 -10.54 1.93
C THR A 151 -11.68 -10.43 3.33
N TYR A 152 -11.51 -9.21 3.82
CA TYR A 152 -11.12 -8.97 5.21
C TYR A 152 -11.79 -7.69 5.71
N GLN A 153 -12.08 -7.66 7.00
CA GLN A 153 -12.59 -6.46 7.65
C GLN A 153 -11.40 -5.63 8.13
N PRO A 154 -11.17 -4.41 7.60
CA PRO A 154 -10.15 -3.52 8.15
C PRO A 154 -10.51 -3.15 9.60
N VAL A 155 -9.47 -2.98 10.41
CA VAL A 155 -9.57 -2.59 11.81
C VAL A 155 -8.67 -1.39 12.06
N ASP A 156 -9.05 -0.56 13.03
CA ASP A 156 -8.15 0.46 13.55
C ASP A 156 -6.92 -0.21 14.17
N TYR A 157 -5.78 0.47 14.10
CA TYR A 157 -4.53 0.00 14.72
C TYR A 157 -4.25 0.80 16.00
N PRO A 158 -4.75 0.37 17.16
CA PRO A 158 -4.69 1.16 18.40
C PRO A 158 -3.32 1.09 19.09
N HIS A 159 -2.30 0.54 18.43
CA HIS A 159 -0.97 0.32 19.02
C HIS A 159 0.06 1.40 18.63
N ALA A 160 -0.36 2.40 17.84
CA ALA A 160 0.46 3.53 17.40
C ALA A 160 -0.40 4.74 17.04
N PRO A 161 0.19 5.95 16.91
CA PRO A 161 1.45 6.35 17.52
C PRO A 161 1.27 6.85 18.97
N ASN A 162 0.04 7.15 19.40
CA ASN A 162 -0.21 7.82 20.67
C ASN A 162 -0.61 6.83 21.76
N VAL A 163 0.26 5.86 22.04
CA VAL A 163 0.04 4.84 23.08
C VAL A 163 1.07 4.96 24.19
N ASP A 164 0.65 4.64 25.42
CA ASP A 164 1.57 4.48 26.54
C ASP A 164 2.29 3.13 26.43
N LEU A 165 3.58 3.19 26.11
CA LEU A 165 4.44 2.01 25.95
C LEU A 165 4.75 1.30 27.26
N LEU A 166 4.46 1.91 28.41
CA LEU A 166 4.70 1.33 29.73
C LEU A 166 3.46 0.60 30.28
N VAL A 167 2.31 0.72 29.62
CA VAL A 167 1.10 -0.03 30.01
C VAL A 167 1.38 -1.54 29.87
N PRO A 168 1.13 -2.33 30.93
CA PRO A 168 1.30 -3.78 30.87
C PRO A 168 0.27 -4.38 29.90
N PRO A 169 0.60 -5.54 29.29
CA PRO A 169 -0.33 -6.19 28.39
C PRO A 169 -1.61 -6.63 29.12
N PRO A 170 -2.74 -6.75 28.42
CA PRO A 170 -3.96 -7.28 29.03
C PRO A 170 -3.68 -8.69 29.56
N SER A 171 -3.95 -8.93 30.83
CA SER A 171 -3.97 -10.30 31.35
C SER A 171 -5.09 -11.07 30.66
N SER A 172 -4.79 -12.29 30.22
CA SER A 172 -5.82 -13.23 29.82
C SER A 172 -6.73 -13.40 31.04
N GLN A 173 -7.96 -12.90 30.98
CA GLN A 173 -8.99 -13.36 31.91
C GLN A 173 -8.99 -14.87 31.78
N HIS A 174 -8.73 -15.58 32.89
CA HIS A 174 -8.84 -17.03 32.95
C HIS A 174 -10.19 -17.40 32.37
N VAL A 175 -10.20 -17.90 31.12
CA VAL A 175 -11.29 -18.73 30.64
C VAL A 175 -11.21 -19.94 31.55
N GLN A 176 -12.07 -19.97 32.57
CA GLN A 176 -12.34 -21.19 33.31
C GLN A 176 -12.76 -22.21 32.25
N ARG A 177 -11.83 -23.11 31.92
CA ARG A 177 -12.15 -24.31 31.17
C ARG A 177 -12.87 -25.20 32.17
N GLU A 178 -14.19 -25.30 32.02
CA GLU A 178 -14.95 -26.45 32.50
C GLU A 178 -14.53 -27.72 31.75
#